data_AF-A0A150GXH8-F1
#
_entry.id   AF-A0A150GXH8-F1
#
_cell.length_a   1.000
_cell.length_b   1.000
_cell.length_c   1.000
_cell.angle_alpha   90.00
_cell.angle_beta   90.00
_cell.angle_gamma   90.00
#
_symmetry.space_group_name_H-M   'P 1'
#
loop_
_entity.id
_entity.type
_entity.pdbx_description
1 polymer ?
#
loop_
_entity_poly.entity_id
_entity_poly.type
_entity_poly.pdbx_seq_one_letter_code
_entity_poly.pdbx_strand_id
1 'polypeptide(L)'
;MRNSICVFTGCRDTHVRGGPGKSRCVKDLPKNADGGPTVWDLRQLVLEGESTPVAGDVVQRYLDLTYSRIDSARGYVPSQSLEETRPLLTCADAVSSSDVIHEQLDHSLLNVSGLCLNRGVDEAFSVQLRLRERIYTVSSANGLREWKVPVDDNSVPVLLLPSRDAQFGARSAAIQAAVSTVLEEWMYLADRTRMTKLARVLLGFVKTQLVPYGCGQLVEEGLRGLYSPRALQCMPHELLYEALVRDCLMVLPSRISLAAKGVSAKLATPAVLDKAAEHA
;
A
#
# COMPACT_ATOMS: atom_id res chain seq x y z
N MET A 1 -24.85 5.47 23.61
CA MET A 1 -23.99 4.32 23.25
C MET A 1 -24.78 3.43 22.29
N ARG A 2 -24.37 3.34 21.02
CA ARG A 2 -25.03 2.43 20.05
C ARG A 2 -24.39 1.05 20.17
N ASN A 3 -25.21 0.01 20.30
CA ASN A 3 -24.74 -1.38 20.30
C ASN A 3 -24.26 -1.72 18.88
N SER A 4 -22.96 -1.92 18.72
CA SER A 4 -22.31 -2.28 17.45
C SER A 4 -22.48 -3.78 17.22
N ILE A 5 -23.68 -4.18 16.79
CA ILE A 5 -24.06 -5.59 16.57
C ILE A 5 -23.97 -5.89 15.08
N CYS A 6 -23.11 -6.82 14.69
CA CYS A 6 -23.09 -7.39 13.34
C CYS A 6 -23.85 -8.72 13.32
N VAL A 7 -24.77 -8.85 12.38
CA VAL A 7 -25.45 -10.12 12.08
C VAL A 7 -24.87 -10.65 10.77
N PHE A 8 -24.15 -11.76 10.81
CA PHE A 8 -23.66 -12.44 9.60
C PHE A 8 -24.63 -13.56 9.23
N THR A 9 -25.32 -13.42 8.09
CA THR A 9 -26.08 -14.52 7.49
C THR A 9 -25.17 -15.27 6.51
N GLY A 10 -24.91 -16.55 6.79
CA GLY A 10 -23.97 -17.36 6.03
C GLY A 10 -24.32 -17.45 4.54
N CYS A 11 -23.37 -17.08 3.67
CA CYS A 11 -23.48 -17.29 2.23
C CYS A 11 -22.74 -18.58 1.84
N ARG A 12 -23.41 -19.43 1.05
CA ARG A 12 -22.95 -20.77 0.64
C ARG A 12 -21.66 -20.77 -0.19
N ASP A 13 -20.97 -21.89 -0.06
CA ASP A 13 -19.71 -22.35 -0.65
C ASP A 13 -19.27 -21.77 -2.00
N THR A 14 -18.02 -21.28 -2.02
CA THR A 14 -17.13 -21.44 -3.18
C THR A 14 -15.74 -21.84 -2.70
N HIS A 15 -15.32 -23.05 -3.07
CA HIS A 15 -13.97 -23.58 -2.90
C HIS A 15 -12.93 -22.63 -3.52
N VAL A 16 -11.95 -22.16 -2.72
CA VAL A 16 -10.73 -21.54 -3.25
C VAL A 16 -9.53 -22.08 -2.49
N ARG A 17 -8.69 -22.82 -3.22
CA ARG A 17 -7.45 -23.48 -2.77
C ARG A 17 -6.56 -22.53 -1.92
N GLY A 18 -5.93 -23.12 -0.91
CA GLY A 18 -5.08 -22.45 0.06
C GLY A 18 -3.72 -22.05 -0.51
N GLY A 19 -3.33 -20.80 -0.26
CA GLY A 19 -1.96 -20.30 -0.28
C GLY A 19 -1.68 -19.68 1.10
N PRO A 20 -0.41 -19.47 1.49
CA PRO A 20 -0.05 -19.13 2.86
C PRO A 20 -0.52 -17.71 3.21
N GLY A 21 -1.05 -17.53 4.43
CA GLY A 21 -1.36 -16.21 5.00
C GLY A 21 -2.84 -15.77 5.01
N LYS A 22 -3.80 -16.69 4.97
CA LYS A 22 -5.23 -16.35 5.10
C LYS A 22 -5.64 -16.28 6.58
N SER A 23 -5.59 -15.09 7.19
CA SER A 23 -6.39 -14.80 8.39
C SER A 23 -7.85 -14.68 7.94
N ARG A 24 -8.58 -15.79 7.98
CA ARG A 24 -10.02 -15.84 7.64
C ARG A 24 -10.81 -16.27 8.86
N CYS A 25 -10.67 -15.51 9.94
CA CYS A 25 -11.25 -15.83 11.23
C CYS A 25 -12.76 -16.09 11.14
N VAL A 26 -13.49 -15.36 10.29
CA VAL A 26 -14.96 -15.48 10.16
C VAL A 26 -15.44 -16.81 9.62
N LYS A 27 -14.64 -17.51 8.80
CA LYS A 27 -15.03 -18.85 8.32
C LYS A 27 -14.97 -19.91 9.41
N ASP A 28 -14.15 -19.67 10.42
CA ASP A 28 -13.88 -20.58 11.53
C ASP A 28 -14.63 -20.17 12.81
N LEU A 29 -15.50 -19.16 12.72
CA LEU A 29 -16.28 -18.67 13.85
C LEU A 29 -17.40 -19.68 14.25
N PRO A 30 -17.54 -20.02 15.55
CA PRO A 30 -18.57 -20.91 16.08
C PRO A 30 -20.00 -20.57 15.64
N LYS A 31 -20.63 -21.41 14.83
CA LYS A 31 -22.01 -21.19 14.41
C LYS A 31 -22.97 -21.60 15.53
N ASN A 32 -24.04 -20.83 15.73
CA ASN A 32 -25.13 -21.23 16.64
C ASN A 32 -25.66 -22.61 16.24
N ALA A 33 -25.76 -23.52 17.21
CA ALA A 33 -26.18 -24.90 17.00
C ALA A 33 -27.59 -25.01 16.38
N ASP A 34 -28.43 -24.00 16.63
CA ASP A 34 -29.82 -23.95 16.18
C ASP A 34 -29.99 -23.40 14.74
N GLY A 35 -28.88 -23.07 14.05
CA GLY A 35 -28.91 -22.50 12.69
C GLY A 35 -29.42 -21.04 12.61
N GLY A 36 -29.73 -20.43 13.75
CA GLY A 36 -30.12 -19.02 13.84
C GLY A 36 -28.97 -18.04 13.57
N PRO A 37 -29.27 -16.75 13.33
CA PRO A 37 -28.26 -15.73 13.13
C PRO A 37 -27.31 -15.69 14.32
N THR A 38 -26.01 -15.86 14.04
CA THR A 38 -24.97 -15.75 15.06
C THR A 38 -24.54 -14.28 15.14
N VAL A 39 -24.70 -13.70 16.33
CA VAL A 39 -24.32 -12.33 16.62
C VAL A 39 -22.89 -12.32 17.15
N TRP A 40 -22.01 -11.57 16.50
CA TRP A 40 -20.62 -11.42 16.91
C TRP A 40 -20.37 -10.00 17.39
N ASP A 41 -19.81 -9.86 18.60
CA ASP A 41 -19.27 -8.60 19.07
C ASP A 41 -17.85 -8.40 18.51
N LEU A 42 -17.75 -7.58 17.47
CA LEU A 42 -16.48 -7.28 16.81
C LEU A 42 -15.49 -6.52 17.72
N ARG A 43 -15.95 -5.96 18.85
CA ARG A 43 -15.07 -5.28 19.81
C ARG A 43 -14.20 -6.25 20.61
N GLN A 44 -14.51 -7.54 20.57
CA GLN A 44 -13.70 -8.59 21.19
C GLN A 44 -12.74 -9.24 20.19
N LEU A 45 -12.75 -8.82 18.93
CA LEU A 45 -11.85 -9.33 17.91
C LEU A 45 -10.43 -8.87 18.21
N VAL A 46 -9.49 -9.80 18.37
CA VAL A 46 -8.05 -9.51 18.45
C VAL A 46 -7.44 -9.85 17.09
N LEU A 47 -6.81 -8.87 16.45
CA LEU A 47 -6.22 -9.05 15.12
C LEU A 47 -4.89 -9.82 15.23
N GLU A 48 -4.49 -10.47 14.14
CA GLU A 48 -3.21 -11.21 14.10
C GLU A 48 -2.04 -10.27 14.36
N GLY A 49 -1.22 -10.59 15.36
CA GLY A 49 -0.07 -9.78 15.78
C GLY A 49 -0.40 -8.67 16.80
N GLU A 50 -1.67 -8.48 17.13
CA GLU A 50 -2.11 -7.53 18.16
C GLU A 50 -2.34 -8.23 19.50
N SER A 51 -2.12 -7.51 20.59
CA SER A 51 -2.38 -7.98 21.97
C SER A 51 -3.69 -7.44 22.54
N THR A 52 -4.33 -6.50 21.84
CA THR A 52 -5.54 -5.81 22.29
C THR A 52 -6.69 -5.98 21.30
N PRO A 53 -7.94 -5.98 21.79
CA PRO A 53 -9.10 -6.05 20.91
C PRO A 53 -9.24 -4.80 20.03
N VAL A 54 -9.92 -4.96 18.88
CA VAL A 54 -10.23 -3.85 17.97
C VAL A 54 -11.04 -2.78 18.71
N ALA A 55 -10.55 -1.54 18.64
CA ALA A 55 -11.19 -0.41 19.29
C ALA A 55 -12.61 -0.17 18.75
N GLY A 56 -13.51 0.24 19.64
CA GLY A 56 -14.94 0.38 19.31
C GLY A 56 -15.23 1.44 18.24
N ASP A 57 -14.37 2.44 18.10
CA ASP A 57 -14.44 3.47 17.05
C ASP A 57 -14.09 2.91 15.66
N VAL A 58 -13.15 1.95 15.58
CA VAL A 58 -12.82 1.24 14.34
C VAL A 58 -14.00 0.38 13.90
N VAL A 59 -14.60 -0.36 14.84
CA VAL A 59 -15.82 -1.15 14.58
C VAL A 59 -16.95 -0.24 14.10
N GLN A 60 -17.14 0.92 14.74
CA GLN A 60 -18.17 1.87 14.33
C GLN A 60 -17.91 2.41 12.90
N ARG A 61 -16.67 2.78 12.57
CA ARG A 61 -16.28 3.20 11.22
C ARG A 61 -16.51 2.10 10.17
N TYR A 62 -16.24 0.84 10.52
CA TYR A 62 -16.54 -0.31 9.67
C TYR A 62 -18.04 -0.48 9.42
N LEU A 63 -18.86 -0.35 10.46
CA LEU A 63 -20.31 -0.39 10.34
C LEU A 63 -20.82 0.77 9.48
N ASP A 64 -20.32 1.98 9.70
CA ASP A 64 -20.75 3.15 8.93
C ASP A 64 -20.35 3.01 7.46
N LEU A 65 -19.16 2.50 7.16
CA LEU A 65 -18.76 2.11 5.80
C LEU A 65 -19.72 1.09 5.20
N THR A 66 -19.99 0.00 5.91
CA THR A 66 -20.83 -1.11 5.43
C THR A 66 -22.27 -0.67 5.15
N TYR A 67 -22.84 0.13 6.07
CA TYR A 67 -24.22 0.56 6.00
C TYR A 67 -24.44 1.86 5.24
N SER A 68 -23.40 2.65 4.93
CA SER A 68 -23.50 3.88 4.11
C SER A 68 -24.17 3.67 2.76
N ARG A 69 -24.12 2.44 2.23
CA ARG A 69 -24.78 2.04 0.98
C ARG A 69 -26.29 1.88 1.10
N ILE A 70 -26.77 1.55 2.29
CA ILE A 70 -28.18 1.27 2.58
C ILE A 70 -28.83 2.49 3.23
N ASP A 71 -28.07 3.21 4.05
CA ASP A 71 -28.50 4.37 4.80
C ASP A 71 -27.48 5.50 4.60
N SER A 72 -27.81 6.45 3.73
CA SER A 72 -26.96 7.60 3.44
C SER A 72 -26.79 8.54 4.63
N ALA A 73 -27.63 8.42 5.67
CA ALA A 73 -27.44 9.14 6.93
C ALA A 73 -26.25 8.60 7.74
N ARG A 74 -25.79 7.37 7.46
CA ARG A 74 -24.54 6.82 7.97
C ARG A 74 -23.39 7.28 7.08
N GLY A 75 -22.92 8.50 7.33
CA GLY A 75 -21.79 9.08 6.61
C GLY A 75 -20.48 8.39 6.98
N TYR A 76 -19.92 7.62 6.04
CA TYR A 76 -18.52 7.21 6.13
C TYR A 76 -17.62 8.37 5.71
N VAL A 77 -16.68 8.74 6.59
CA VAL A 77 -15.68 9.77 6.31
C VAL A 77 -14.33 9.09 6.14
N PRO A 78 -13.70 9.17 4.94
CA PRO A 78 -12.37 8.59 4.74
C PRO A 78 -11.31 9.36 5.53
N SER A 79 -10.34 8.63 6.08
CA SER A 79 -9.19 9.24 6.76
C SER A 79 -8.28 9.94 5.75
N GLN A 80 -7.53 10.94 6.21
CA GLN A 80 -6.60 11.67 5.36
C GLN A 80 -5.24 10.97 5.22
N SER A 81 -4.90 10.11 6.18
CA SER A 81 -3.69 9.29 6.16
C SER A 81 -4.00 7.81 6.00
N LEU A 82 -3.06 7.10 5.37
CA LEU A 82 -3.14 5.65 5.26
C LEU A 82 -3.08 5.01 6.66
N GLU A 83 -2.23 5.49 7.55
CA GLU A 83 -2.04 4.94 8.90
C GLU A 83 -3.30 4.99 9.74
N GLU A 84 -4.08 6.08 9.66
CA GLU A 84 -5.39 6.17 10.31
C GLU A 84 -6.43 5.20 9.72
N THR A 85 -6.24 4.80 8.46
CA THR A 85 -7.11 3.83 7.76
C THR A 85 -6.69 2.39 8.02
N ARG A 86 -5.42 2.14 8.38
CA ARG A 86 -4.87 0.80 8.58
C ARG A 86 -5.73 -0.05 9.52
N PRO A 87 -6.18 0.41 10.70
CA PRO A 87 -7.00 -0.40 11.60
C PRO A 87 -8.35 -0.79 11.00
N LEU A 88 -8.95 0.10 10.20
CA LEU A 88 -10.21 -0.18 9.52
C LEU A 88 -10.02 -1.25 8.43
N LEU A 89 -8.95 -1.14 7.66
CA LEU A 89 -8.64 -2.09 6.59
C LEU A 89 -8.28 -3.47 7.13
N THR A 90 -7.47 -3.55 8.20
CA THR A 90 -7.13 -4.82 8.85
C THR A 90 -8.35 -5.45 9.51
N CYS A 91 -9.24 -4.65 10.12
CA CYS A 91 -10.53 -5.11 10.61
C CYS A 91 -11.38 -5.69 9.47
N ALA A 92 -11.50 -4.97 8.35
CA ALA A 92 -12.26 -5.41 7.19
C ALA A 92 -11.72 -6.73 6.58
N ASP A 93 -10.40 -6.89 6.49
CA ASP A 93 -9.75 -8.13 6.03
C ASP A 93 -10.01 -9.30 6.99
N ALA A 94 -9.82 -9.06 8.30
CA ALA A 94 -10.01 -10.09 9.33
C ALA A 94 -11.46 -10.62 9.38
N VAL A 95 -12.44 -9.73 9.17
CA VAL A 95 -13.86 -10.14 9.08
C VAL A 95 -14.25 -10.68 7.70
N SER A 96 -13.29 -10.84 6.78
CA SER A 96 -13.51 -11.33 5.42
C SER A 96 -14.59 -10.54 4.68
N SER A 97 -14.47 -9.20 4.73
CA SER A 97 -15.37 -8.29 4.02
C SER A 97 -15.39 -8.57 2.52
N SER A 98 -16.50 -8.25 1.87
CA SER A 98 -16.63 -8.46 0.42
C SER A 98 -15.70 -7.52 -0.37
N ASP A 99 -15.37 -7.91 -1.60
CA ASP A 99 -14.58 -7.08 -2.54
C ASP A 99 -15.22 -5.67 -2.72
N VAL A 100 -16.54 -5.61 -2.63
CA VAL A 100 -17.36 -4.39 -2.69
C VAL A 100 -17.01 -3.38 -1.58
N ILE A 101 -16.70 -3.84 -0.37
CA ILE A 101 -16.29 -2.98 0.76
C ILE A 101 -14.86 -2.45 0.53
N HIS A 102 -13.96 -3.32 0.06
CA HIS A 102 -12.58 -2.95 -0.26
C HIS A 102 -12.52 -1.96 -1.42
N GLU A 103 -13.32 -2.14 -2.47
CA GLU A 103 -13.45 -1.19 -3.58
C GLU A 103 -13.98 0.17 -3.12
N GLN A 104 -14.91 0.19 -2.16
CA GLN A 104 -15.43 1.42 -1.60
C GLN A 104 -14.37 2.15 -0.76
N LEU A 105 -13.60 1.43 0.05
CA LEU A 105 -12.44 1.99 0.76
C LEU A 105 -11.40 2.55 -0.20
N ASP A 106 -11.09 1.79 -1.25
CA ASP A 106 -10.11 2.17 -2.28
C ASP A 106 -10.55 3.47 -2.95
N HIS A 107 -11.80 3.53 -3.39
CA HIS A 107 -12.34 4.75 -4.00
C HIS A 107 -12.37 5.93 -3.02
N SER A 108 -12.76 5.71 -1.77
CA SER A 108 -12.88 6.79 -0.77
C SER A 108 -11.51 7.38 -0.43
N LEU A 109 -10.48 6.56 -0.26
CA LEU A 109 -9.10 7.01 -0.05
C LEU A 109 -8.57 7.81 -1.24
N LEU A 110 -8.88 7.36 -2.45
CA LEU A 110 -8.41 8.02 -3.67
C LEU A 110 -9.11 9.35 -3.94
N ASN A 111 -10.27 9.60 -3.33
CA ASN A 111 -10.94 10.90 -3.42
C ASN A 111 -10.38 11.92 -2.41
N VAL A 112 -9.48 11.51 -1.51
CA VAL A 112 -8.76 12.43 -0.63
C VAL A 112 -7.64 13.13 -1.42
N SER A 113 -7.75 14.44 -1.59
CA SER A 113 -6.81 15.27 -2.37
C SER A 113 -5.41 15.34 -1.77
N GLY A 114 -5.26 15.03 -0.47
CA GLY A 114 -4.01 15.09 0.27
C GLY A 114 -3.56 13.76 0.86
N LEU A 115 -3.98 12.62 0.28
CA LEU A 115 -3.68 11.30 0.84
C LEU A 115 -2.18 11.16 1.16
N CYS A 116 -1.89 10.90 2.43
CA CYS A 116 -0.53 10.85 2.95
C CYS A 116 -0.20 9.53 3.65
N LEU A 117 1.10 9.31 3.74
CA LEU A 117 1.77 8.21 4.42
C LEU A 117 2.58 8.81 5.56
N ASN A 118 2.15 8.57 6.78
CA ASN A 118 2.78 9.03 8.01
C ASN A 118 3.65 7.92 8.58
N ARG A 119 4.93 8.18 8.83
CA ARG A 119 5.79 7.21 9.50
C ARG A 119 6.66 7.85 10.55
N GLY A 120 6.56 7.34 11.77
CA GLY A 120 7.52 7.61 12.84
C GLY A 120 8.89 7.08 12.45
N VAL A 121 9.91 7.93 12.54
CA VAL A 121 11.30 7.59 12.26
C VAL A 121 12.04 7.33 13.57
N ASP A 122 11.82 8.21 14.55
CA ASP A 122 12.30 8.10 15.92
C ASP A 122 11.23 8.68 16.88
N GLU A 123 11.50 8.67 18.19
CA GLU A 123 10.55 9.17 19.20
C GLU A 123 10.18 10.65 19.03
N ALA A 124 11.05 11.45 18.40
CA ALA A 124 10.90 12.89 18.26
C ALA A 124 10.54 13.33 16.83
N PHE A 125 10.61 12.42 15.84
CA PHE A 125 10.48 12.76 14.43
C PHE A 125 9.61 11.77 13.67
N SER A 126 8.65 12.33 12.92
CA SER A 126 7.83 11.59 11.96
C SER A 126 7.86 12.29 10.60
N VAL A 127 7.71 11.50 9.55
CA VAL A 127 7.63 12.01 8.18
C VAL A 127 6.22 11.79 7.66
N GLN A 128 5.67 12.84 7.07
CA GLN A 128 4.41 12.79 6.33
C GLN A 128 4.70 12.94 4.84
N LEU A 129 4.49 11.86 4.07
CA LEU A 129 4.70 11.83 2.63
C LEU A 129 3.37 11.83 1.90
N ARG A 130 3.13 12.83 1.07
CA ARG A 130 1.99 12.87 0.15
C ARG A 130 2.30 11.98 -1.06
N LEU A 131 1.33 11.14 -1.40
CA LEU A 131 1.55 10.08 -2.39
C LEU A 131 1.43 10.55 -3.85
N ARG A 132 0.75 11.68 -4.09
CA ARG A 132 0.47 12.18 -5.45
C ARG A 132 1.22 13.45 -5.75
N GLU A 133 1.74 13.53 -6.98
CA GLU A 133 2.36 14.76 -7.53
C GLU A 133 3.47 15.33 -6.64
N ARG A 134 4.22 14.45 -5.96
CA ARG A 134 5.31 14.82 -5.06
C ARG A 134 6.56 13.97 -5.26
N ILE A 135 7.70 14.65 -5.21
CA ILE A 135 9.03 14.04 -5.20
C ILE A 135 9.72 14.46 -3.91
N TYR A 136 10.38 13.51 -3.26
CA TYR A 136 11.11 13.69 -2.04
C TYR A 136 12.58 13.39 -2.28
N THR A 137 13.43 14.35 -1.95
CA THR A 137 14.87 14.24 -2.12
C THR A 137 15.57 14.37 -0.78
N VAL A 138 16.54 13.50 -0.50
CA VAL A 138 17.37 13.51 0.71
C VAL A 138 18.82 13.67 0.29
N SER A 139 19.47 14.75 0.73
CA SER A 139 20.92 14.89 0.50
C SER A 139 21.61 15.60 1.67
N SER A 140 22.88 15.27 1.88
CA SER A 140 23.72 15.88 2.91
C SER A 140 23.85 17.39 2.77
N ALA A 141 23.83 17.94 1.56
CA ALA A 141 23.90 19.38 1.35
C ALA A 141 22.56 20.09 1.64
N ASN A 142 21.45 19.50 1.22
CA ASN A 142 20.17 20.20 1.10
C ASN A 142 19.08 19.75 2.08
N GLY A 143 19.31 18.69 2.85
CA GLY A 143 18.33 18.13 3.77
C GLY A 143 17.31 17.22 3.07
N LEU A 144 16.18 16.95 3.75
CA LEU A 144 14.98 16.34 3.17
C LEU A 144 14.08 17.45 2.62
N ARG A 145 13.73 17.36 1.33
CA ARG A 145 12.87 18.34 0.64
C ARG A 145 11.73 17.66 -0.09
N GLU A 146 10.59 18.34 -0.14
CA GLU A 146 9.41 18.01 -0.94
C GLU A 146 9.30 18.95 -2.15
N TRP A 147 9.11 18.37 -3.32
CA TRP A 147 8.87 19.06 -4.59
C TRP A 147 7.47 18.73 -5.11
N LYS A 148 6.78 19.70 -5.70
CA LYS A 148 5.52 19.49 -6.43
C LYS A 148 5.80 19.18 -7.90
N VAL A 149 5.03 18.25 -8.47
CA VAL A 149 5.08 17.87 -9.89
C VAL A 149 3.84 18.40 -10.61
N PRO A 150 3.94 19.02 -11.81
CA PRO A 150 5.17 19.37 -12.52
C PRO A 150 6.01 20.41 -11.78
N VAL A 151 7.32 20.33 -11.96
CA VAL A 151 8.29 21.28 -11.38
C VAL A 151 8.36 22.47 -12.32
N ASP A 152 7.72 23.57 -11.95
CA ASP A 152 7.91 24.84 -12.64
C ASP A 152 9.23 25.48 -12.19
N ASP A 153 9.88 26.28 -13.03
CA ASP A 153 11.17 26.93 -12.71
C ASP A 153 11.13 27.82 -11.45
N ASN A 154 9.93 28.24 -11.03
CA ASN A 154 9.72 29.04 -9.81
C ASN A 154 9.25 28.22 -8.60
N SER A 155 9.13 26.90 -8.71
CA SER A 155 8.66 26.06 -7.62
C SER A 155 9.73 25.95 -6.52
N VAL A 156 9.45 26.58 -5.37
CA VAL A 156 10.32 26.51 -4.20
C VAL A 156 10.07 25.18 -3.48
N PRO A 157 11.08 24.34 -3.26
CA PRO A 157 10.91 23.09 -2.51
C PRO A 157 10.57 23.39 -1.05
N VAL A 158 9.69 22.58 -0.47
CA VAL A 158 9.39 22.64 0.95
C VAL A 158 10.48 21.88 1.71
N LEU A 159 11.19 22.56 2.60
CA LEU A 159 12.20 21.94 3.45
C LEU A 159 11.52 21.23 4.63
N LEU A 160 11.68 19.91 4.72
CA LEU A 160 11.09 19.10 5.79
C LEU A 160 12.09 18.82 6.91
N LEU A 161 13.37 18.62 6.57
CA LEU A 161 14.45 18.44 7.55
C LEU A 161 15.72 19.14 7.04
N PRO A 162 16.27 20.13 7.76
CA PRO A 162 17.49 20.81 7.35
C PRO A 162 18.73 19.90 7.48
N SER A 163 19.69 20.04 6.55
CA SER A 163 20.98 19.34 6.60
C SER A 163 21.87 19.77 7.78
N ARG A 164 21.63 20.96 8.33
CA ARG A 164 22.36 21.50 9.50
C ARG A 164 21.92 20.89 10.83
N ASP A 165 20.87 20.08 10.83
CA ASP A 165 20.48 19.32 12.03
C ASP A 165 21.62 18.33 12.38
N ALA A 166 22.10 18.37 13.62
CA ALA A 166 23.16 17.50 14.11
C ALA A 166 22.81 16.00 13.98
N GLN A 167 21.51 15.67 13.95
CA GLN A 167 21.01 14.31 13.79
C GLN A 167 20.68 13.95 12.35
N PHE A 168 20.91 14.86 11.37
CA PHE A 168 20.51 14.64 9.97
C PHE A 168 21.07 13.34 9.39
N GLY A 169 22.36 13.06 9.60
CA GLY A 169 22.99 11.84 9.04
C GLY A 169 22.39 10.54 9.59
N ALA A 170 22.08 10.49 10.90
CA ALA A 170 21.42 9.35 11.50
C ALA A 170 19.95 9.24 11.05
N ARG A 171 19.25 10.38 11.01
CA ARG A 171 17.84 10.46 10.58
C ARG A 171 17.67 10.16 9.10
N SER A 172 18.59 10.55 8.22
CA SER A 172 18.45 10.32 6.78
C SER A 172 18.37 8.84 6.45
N ALA A 173 19.25 8.01 7.03
CA ALA A 173 19.21 6.56 6.86
C ALA A 173 17.96 5.96 7.50
N ALA A 174 17.59 6.40 8.71
CA ALA A 174 16.39 5.95 9.39
C ALA A 174 15.10 6.29 8.62
N ILE A 175 15.04 7.47 8.00
CA ILE A 175 13.93 7.91 7.13
C ILE A 175 13.82 6.97 5.93
N GLN A 176 14.91 6.75 5.19
CA GLN A 176 14.87 5.89 3.99
C GLN A 176 14.44 4.46 4.35
N ALA A 177 14.95 3.91 5.45
CA ALA A 177 14.56 2.60 5.95
C ALA A 177 13.07 2.57 6.35
N ALA A 178 12.62 3.52 7.16
CA ALA A 178 11.25 3.59 7.64
C ALA A 178 10.24 3.75 6.50
N VAL A 179 10.55 4.59 5.51
CA VAL A 179 9.74 4.80 4.31
C VAL A 179 9.66 3.53 3.46
N SER A 180 10.78 2.84 3.28
CA SER A 180 10.81 1.60 2.49
C SER A 180 9.98 0.50 3.16
N THR A 181 10.11 0.34 4.48
CA THR A 181 9.31 -0.62 5.26
C THR A 181 7.82 -0.30 5.19
N VAL A 182 7.42 0.96 5.43
CA VAL A 182 6.00 1.31 5.48
C VAL A 182 5.36 1.21 4.08
N LEU A 183 6.08 1.54 3.00
CA LEU A 183 5.60 1.36 1.64
C LEU A 183 5.41 -0.12 1.30
N GLU A 184 6.36 -0.98 1.68
CA GLU A 184 6.24 -2.42 1.50
C GLU A 184 5.02 -2.98 2.23
N GLU A 185 4.82 -2.59 3.50
CA GLU A 185 3.66 -3.00 4.30
C GLU A 185 2.35 -2.61 3.61
N TRP A 186 2.28 -1.39 3.08
CA TRP A 186 1.08 -0.88 2.41
C TRP A 186 0.83 -1.52 1.06
N MET A 187 1.87 -1.79 0.27
CA MET A 187 1.72 -2.54 -0.98
C MET A 187 1.22 -3.95 -0.69
N TYR A 188 1.83 -4.65 0.26
CA TYR A 188 1.38 -5.98 0.69
C TYR A 188 -0.10 -5.95 1.12
N LEU A 189 -0.48 -4.99 1.96
CA LEU A 189 -1.85 -4.89 2.47
C LEU A 189 -2.87 -4.54 1.37
N ALA A 190 -2.55 -3.56 0.51
CA ALA A 190 -3.40 -3.15 -0.60
C ALA A 190 -3.60 -4.30 -1.60
N ASP A 191 -2.54 -5.01 -1.94
CA ASP A 191 -2.60 -6.14 -2.88
C ASP A 191 -3.36 -7.33 -2.29
N ARG A 192 -3.11 -7.67 -1.02
CA ARG A 192 -3.84 -8.73 -0.30
C ARG A 192 -5.34 -8.47 -0.24
N THR A 193 -5.73 -7.22 -0.05
CA THR A 193 -7.13 -6.77 0.04
C THR A 193 -7.73 -6.38 -1.31
N ARG A 194 -7.00 -6.59 -2.42
CA ARG A 194 -7.42 -6.28 -3.80
C ARG A 194 -7.77 -4.81 -4.03
N MET A 195 -7.17 -3.88 -3.28
CA MET A 195 -7.29 -2.44 -3.48
C MET A 195 -6.34 -1.98 -4.60
N THR A 196 -6.61 -2.44 -5.82
CA THR A 196 -5.72 -2.29 -6.98
C THR A 196 -5.42 -0.83 -7.31
N LYS A 197 -6.36 0.10 -7.10
CA LYS A 197 -6.14 1.51 -7.46
C LYS A 197 -5.21 2.19 -6.45
N LEU A 198 -5.34 1.90 -5.15
CA LEU A 198 -4.39 2.32 -4.13
C LEU A 198 -3.00 1.73 -4.40
N ALA A 199 -2.90 0.43 -4.71
CA ALA A 199 -1.64 -0.21 -5.06
C ALA A 199 -0.95 0.47 -6.26
N ARG A 200 -1.71 0.87 -7.29
CA ARG A 200 -1.19 1.70 -8.40
C ARG A 200 -0.67 3.06 -7.95
N VAL A 201 -1.36 3.75 -7.05
CA VAL A 201 -0.90 5.04 -6.50
C VAL A 201 0.41 4.86 -5.74
N LEU A 202 0.52 3.83 -4.90
CA LEU A 202 1.75 3.50 -4.18
C LEU A 202 2.89 3.18 -5.14
N LEU A 203 2.64 2.36 -6.16
CA LEU A 203 3.63 2.04 -7.19
C LEU A 203 4.04 3.27 -8.00
N GLY A 204 3.09 4.13 -8.36
CA GLY A 204 3.36 5.40 -9.03
C GLY A 204 4.21 6.35 -8.17
N PHE A 205 3.93 6.42 -6.87
CA PHE A 205 4.72 7.18 -5.90
C PHE A 205 6.16 6.67 -5.85
N VAL A 206 6.35 5.36 -5.65
CA VAL A 206 7.67 4.69 -5.67
C VAL A 206 8.39 5.02 -6.96
N LYS A 207 7.70 4.91 -8.11
CA LYS A 207 8.30 5.19 -9.40
C LYS A 207 8.83 6.63 -9.48
N THR A 208 8.03 7.57 -9.03
CA THR A 208 8.38 9.00 -9.01
C THR A 208 9.61 9.26 -8.14
N GLN A 209 9.81 8.50 -7.05
CA GLN A 209 10.99 8.65 -6.18
C GLN A 209 12.31 8.11 -6.78
N LEU A 210 12.27 7.26 -7.83
CA LEU A 210 13.51 6.73 -8.44
C LEU A 210 14.00 7.55 -9.64
N VAL A 211 13.38 8.69 -9.94
CA VAL A 211 13.88 9.57 -11.01
C VAL A 211 15.10 10.33 -10.44
N PRO A 212 16.32 10.12 -10.97
CA PRO A 212 17.51 10.77 -10.46
C PRO A 212 17.53 12.24 -10.89
N TYR A 213 16.98 13.13 -10.08
CA TYR A 213 17.05 14.59 -10.30
C TYR A 213 18.37 15.21 -9.78
N GLY A 214 19.48 14.49 -9.87
CA GLY A 214 20.78 14.94 -9.35
C GLY A 214 20.82 15.19 -7.83
N CYS A 215 19.74 14.83 -7.12
CA CYS A 215 19.57 14.94 -5.67
C CYS A 215 19.34 13.53 -5.13
N GLY A 216 19.91 13.19 -3.97
CA GLY A 216 19.78 11.85 -3.39
C GLY A 216 18.32 11.40 -3.25
N GLN A 217 18.06 10.14 -3.57
CA GLN A 217 16.71 9.57 -3.64
C GLN A 217 16.25 9.07 -2.27
N LEU A 218 14.93 9.06 -2.04
CA LEU A 218 14.34 8.57 -0.79
C LEU A 218 14.34 7.03 -0.67
N VAL A 219 14.49 6.30 -1.78
CA VAL A 219 14.19 4.84 -1.82
C VAL A 219 15.33 4.00 -2.45
N GLU A 220 16.45 4.59 -2.86
CA GLU A 220 17.49 3.89 -3.65
C GLU A 220 18.03 2.61 -2.99
N GLU A 221 18.44 2.67 -1.71
CA GLU A 221 18.92 1.50 -0.97
C GLU A 221 17.77 0.55 -0.54
N GLY A 222 16.55 1.08 -0.43
CA GLY A 222 15.38 0.37 0.10
C GLY A 222 14.52 -0.36 -0.93
N LEU A 223 14.80 -0.16 -2.23
CA LEU A 223 14.05 -0.78 -3.33
C LEU A 223 13.95 -2.30 -3.23
N ARG A 224 15.03 -2.97 -2.81
CA ARG A 224 15.03 -4.43 -2.63
C ARG A 224 14.09 -4.87 -1.51
N GLY A 225 13.97 -4.05 -0.47
CA GLY A 225 13.03 -4.29 0.62
C GLY A 225 11.58 -4.10 0.18
N LEU A 226 11.34 -3.12 -0.69
CA LEU A 226 10.02 -2.77 -1.21
C LEU A 226 9.35 -3.92 -1.97
N TYR A 227 10.10 -4.66 -2.79
CA TYR A 227 9.64 -5.84 -3.52
C TYR A 227 9.91 -7.14 -2.74
N SER A 228 9.46 -7.20 -1.50
CA SER A 228 9.59 -8.39 -0.67
C SER A 228 8.83 -9.59 -1.29
N PRO A 229 9.21 -10.84 -0.95
CA PRO A 229 8.47 -12.01 -1.42
C PRO A 229 6.98 -12.00 -1.07
N ARG A 230 6.59 -11.42 0.09
CA ARG A 230 5.18 -11.35 0.49
C ARG A 230 4.40 -10.33 -0.34
N ALA A 231 4.98 -9.16 -0.62
CA ALA A 231 4.36 -8.15 -1.45
C ALA A 231 4.17 -8.68 -2.88
N LEU A 232 5.22 -9.28 -3.45
CA LEU A 232 5.17 -9.85 -4.81
C LEU A 232 4.19 -11.02 -4.96
N GLN A 233 4.00 -11.84 -3.92
CA GLN A 233 3.06 -12.96 -3.94
C GLN A 233 1.59 -12.50 -3.95
N CYS A 234 1.31 -11.34 -3.36
CA CYS A 234 -0.04 -10.78 -3.32
C CYS A 234 -0.34 -9.89 -4.53
N MET A 235 0.70 -9.34 -5.16
CA MET A 235 0.55 -8.38 -6.25
C MET A 235 -0.17 -8.98 -7.47
N PRO A 236 -1.24 -8.32 -7.97
CA PRO A 236 -1.89 -8.71 -9.22
C PRO A 236 -0.90 -8.76 -10.40
N HIS A 237 -1.12 -9.67 -11.35
CA HIS A 237 -0.22 -9.84 -12.49
C HIS A 237 -0.05 -8.54 -13.28
N GLU A 238 -1.12 -7.78 -13.44
CA GLU A 238 -1.12 -6.49 -14.15
C GLU A 238 -0.17 -5.49 -13.47
N LEU A 239 -0.17 -5.44 -12.14
CA LEU A 239 0.70 -4.55 -11.37
C LEU A 239 2.15 -5.02 -11.36
N LEU A 240 2.39 -6.33 -11.38
CA LEU A 240 3.74 -6.89 -11.56
C LEU A 240 4.34 -6.44 -12.91
N TYR A 241 3.56 -6.52 -13.99
CA TYR A 241 3.99 -5.98 -15.29
C TYR A 241 4.23 -4.49 -15.23
N GLU A 242 3.29 -3.70 -14.67
CA GLU A 242 3.47 -2.26 -14.52
C GLU A 242 4.75 -1.92 -13.72
N ALA A 243 5.04 -2.65 -12.65
CA ALA A 243 6.23 -2.45 -11.82
C ALA A 243 7.53 -2.73 -12.60
N LEU A 244 7.56 -3.84 -13.34
CA LEU A 244 8.71 -4.30 -14.13
C LEU A 244 8.98 -3.45 -15.38
N VAL A 245 7.93 -2.97 -16.06
CA VAL A 245 8.06 -2.25 -17.34
C VAL A 245 8.87 -0.96 -17.20
N ARG A 246 8.95 -0.36 -16.01
CA ARG A 246 9.82 0.80 -15.79
C ARG A 246 11.31 0.45 -15.92
N ASP A 247 11.72 -0.70 -15.39
CA ASP A 247 13.10 -1.16 -15.53
C ASP A 247 13.42 -1.48 -17.00
N CYS A 248 12.43 -1.93 -17.78
CA CYS A 248 12.54 -2.13 -19.24
C CYS A 248 12.69 -0.83 -20.06
N LEU A 249 12.29 0.32 -19.52
CA LEU A 249 12.41 1.61 -20.21
C LEU A 249 13.73 2.33 -19.89
N MET A 250 14.32 2.07 -18.72
CA MET A 250 15.62 2.61 -18.31
C MET A 250 16.79 1.68 -18.67
N VAL A 251 16.54 0.38 -18.81
CA VAL A 251 17.52 -0.63 -19.20
C VAL A 251 17.00 -1.32 -20.46
N LEU A 252 17.81 -1.34 -21.53
CA LEU A 252 17.51 -2.10 -22.75
C LEU A 252 16.98 -3.51 -22.38
N PRO A 253 15.83 -3.94 -22.94
CA PRO A 253 15.15 -5.19 -22.55
C PRO A 253 16.04 -6.44 -22.56
N SER A 254 17.13 -6.41 -23.33
CA SER A 254 18.15 -7.48 -23.42
C SER A 254 18.95 -7.75 -22.14
N ARG A 255 18.81 -6.94 -21.08
CA ARG A 255 19.61 -7.04 -19.85
C ARG A 255 18.83 -7.37 -18.59
N ILE A 256 17.53 -7.63 -18.67
CA ILE A 256 16.73 -7.99 -17.50
C ILE A 256 16.88 -9.48 -17.21
N SER A 257 17.57 -9.79 -16.12
CA SER A 257 17.64 -11.13 -15.55
C SER A 257 17.06 -11.14 -14.14
N LEU A 258 15.95 -11.85 -13.97
CA LEU A 258 15.37 -12.17 -12.66
C LEU A 258 15.99 -13.48 -12.19
N ALA A 259 16.62 -13.51 -11.02
CA ALA A 259 17.19 -14.72 -10.44
C ALA A 259 16.66 -14.96 -9.02
N ALA A 260 16.09 -16.13 -8.76
CA ALA A 260 15.66 -16.55 -7.44
C ALA A 260 15.74 -18.09 -7.30
N LYS A 261 16.22 -18.58 -6.15
CA LYS A 261 16.28 -20.02 -5.78
C LYS A 261 16.84 -20.92 -6.90
N GLY A 262 17.95 -20.52 -7.52
CA GLY A 262 18.61 -21.30 -8.59
C GLY A 262 17.92 -21.20 -9.96
N VAL A 263 16.82 -20.47 -10.09
CA VAL A 263 16.12 -20.23 -11.35
C VAL A 263 16.41 -18.81 -11.81
N SER A 264 16.93 -18.67 -13.04
CA SER A 264 17.10 -17.37 -13.69
C SER A 264 16.17 -17.26 -14.90
N ALA A 265 15.31 -16.26 -14.93
CA ALA A 265 14.54 -15.87 -16.10
C ALA A 265 15.19 -14.65 -16.75
N LYS A 266 15.44 -14.71 -18.06
CA LYS A 266 15.92 -13.59 -18.86
C LYS A 266 14.84 -13.20 -19.85
N LEU A 267 14.52 -11.92 -19.94
CA LEU A 267 13.64 -11.42 -20.99
C LEU A 267 14.45 -11.34 -22.29
N ALA A 268 14.14 -12.19 -23.26
CA ALA A 268 14.69 -12.09 -24.61
C ALA A 268 13.61 -11.50 -25.52
N THR A 269 13.82 -10.29 -26.03
CA THR A 269 13.02 -9.78 -27.15
C THR A 269 13.43 -10.54 -28.42
N PRO A 270 12.47 -10.95 -29.28
CA PRO A 270 12.82 -11.44 -30.60
C PRO A 270 13.56 -10.33 -31.34
N ALA A 271 14.70 -10.68 -31.95
CA ALA A 271 15.42 -9.78 -32.82
C ALA A 271 14.46 -9.22 -33.86
N VAL A 272 14.46 -7.89 -34.02
CA VAL A 272 13.85 -7.24 -35.17
C VAL A 272 14.37 -7.98 -36.40
N LEU A 273 13.47 -8.60 -37.16
CA LEU A 273 13.77 -9.12 -38.49
C LEU A 273 14.38 -7.96 -39.28
N ASP A 274 15.68 -8.07 -39.59
CA ASP A 274 16.35 -7.23 -40.58
C ASP A 274 15.60 -7.39 -41.91
N LYS A 275 14.61 -6.52 -42.14
CA LYS A 275 14.19 -6.17 -43.49
C LYS A 275 15.20 -5.17 -44.05
N ALA A 276 16.40 -5.67 -44.28
CA ALA A 276 17.44 -5.03 -45.10
C ALA A 276 17.91 -6.00 -46.19
N ALA A 277 16.95 -6.75 -46.75
CA ALA A 277 17.12 -7.52 -47.97
C ALA A 277 15.83 -7.38 -48.80
N GLU A 278 15.62 -6.18 -49.38
CA GLU A 278 14.97 -5.96 -50.67
C GLU A 278 14.83 -4.45 -50.92
N HIS A 279 15.44 -3.99 -52.01
CA HIS A 279 15.41 -2.63 -52.59
C HIS A 279 16.44 -1.61 -52.08
N ALA A 280 17.71 -1.81 -52.45
CA ALA A 280 18.43 -1.00 -53.45
C ALA A 280 19.90 -1.45 -53.54
#